data_AF-A0A2S8SNP0-F1
#
_entry.id   AF-A0A2S8SNP0-F1
#
_cell.length_a   1.000
_cell.length_b   1.000
_cell.length_c   1.000
_cell.angle_alpha   90.00
_cell.angle_beta   90.00
_cell.angle_gamma   90.00
#
_symmetry.space_group_name_H-M   'P 1'
#
loop_
_entity.id
_entity.type
_entity.pdbx_description
1 polymer ?
#
loop_
_entity_poly.entity_id
_entity_poly.type
_entity_poly.pdbx_seq_one_letter_code
_entity_poly.pdbx_strand_id
1 'polypeptide(L)'
;MSLYNHFQDAKNAENLPEADGLGMCLNCKFWDAEGTTTLSQKEQVAVCIFPALKPFALIVSGTSACNKWKERESVDPDAKAFSKQGEK
;
A
#
# COMPACT_ATOMS: atom_id res chain seq x y z
N MET A 1 24.65 -20.83 -15.72
CA MET A 1 24.19 -19.58 -15.06
C MET A 1 23.29 -19.99 -13.90
N SER A 2 23.45 -19.38 -12.72
CA SER A 2 22.61 -19.67 -11.54
C SER A 2 21.20 -19.10 -11.76
N LEU A 3 20.16 -19.87 -11.42
CA LEU A 3 18.75 -19.45 -11.50
C LEU A 3 18.51 -18.09 -10.83
N TYR A 4 19.21 -17.81 -9.74
CA TYR A 4 19.08 -16.57 -8.97
C TYR A 4 19.41 -15.31 -9.79
N ASN A 5 20.43 -15.36 -10.64
CA ASN A 5 20.84 -14.22 -11.46
C ASN A 5 19.80 -13.92 -12.55
N HIS A 6 19.22 -14.97 -13.15
CA HIS A 6 18.17 -14.82 -14.16
C HIS A 6 16.92 -14.10 -13.61
N PHE A 7 16.54 -14.35 -12.35
CA PHE A 7 15.39 -13.66 -11.74
C PHE A 7 15.67 -12.19 -11.41
N GLN A 8 16.89 -11.87 -10.97
CA GLN A 8 17.31 -10.48 -10.72
C GLN A 8 17.36 -9.68 -12.02
N ASP A 9 17.92 -10.27 -13.09
CA ASP A 9 18.01 -9.63 -14.40
C ASP A 9 16.63 -9.40 -15.01
N ALA A 10 15.71 -10.37 -14.89
CA ALA A 10 14.32 -10.22 -15.33
C ALA A 10 13.58 -9.12 -14.55
N LYS A 11 13.77 -9.04 -13.22
CA LYS A 11 13.19 -7.99 -12.38
C LYS A 11 13.71 -6.59 -12.76
N ASN A 12 14.99 -6.48 -13.10
CA ASN A 12 15.62 -5.21 -13.47
C ASN A 12 15.35 -4.80 -14.92
N ALA A 13 14.98 -5.75 -15.79
CA ALA A 13 14.65 -5.48 -17.19
C ALA A 13 13.26 -4.83 -17.35
N GLU A 14 12.35 -5.05 -16.41
CA GLU A 14 11.10 -4.30 -16.33
C GLU A 14 11.34 -2.96 -15.62
N ASN A 15 11.23 -1.86 -16.36
CA ASN A 15 11.06 -0.55 -15.74
C ASN A 15 9.74 -0.55 -14.97
N LEU A 16 9.81 -0.75 -13.66
CA LEU A 16 8.68 -0.45 -12.80
C LEU A 16 8.32 1.01 -13.02
N PRO A 17 7.04 1.35 -13.26
CA PRO A 17 6.63 2.74 -13.40
C PRO A 17 7.10 3.52 -12.17
N GLU A 18 7.57 4.76 -12.39
CA GLU A 18 7.99 5.63 -11.29
C GLU A 18 6.94 5.65 -10.19
N ALA A 19 7.41 5.77 -8.95
CA ALA A 19 6.64 5.68 -7.71
C ALA A 19 5.61 6.81 -7.52
N ASP A 20 5.26 7.53 -8.59
CA ASP A 20 4.26 8.57 -8.58
C ASP A 20 2.92 7.99 -8.13
N GLY A 21 2.40 8.56 -7.04
CA GLY A 21 1.13 8.15 -6.45
C GLY A 21 1.19 6.91 -5.55
N LEU A 22 2.37 6.57 -5.00
CA LEU A 22 2.44 5.65 -3.86
C LEU A 22 1.81 6.29 -2.62
N GLY A 23 0.74 5.69 -2.10
CA GLY A 23 0.15 6.08 -0.83
C GLY A 23 0.01 4.91 0.14
N MET A 24 0.09 5.20 1.43
CA MET A 24 0.06 4.16 2.48
C MET A 24 -1.35 3.65 2.78
N CYS A 25 -1.45 2.37 3.12
CA CYS A 25 -2.69 1.67 3.41
C CYS A 25 -3.47 2.26 4.59
N LEU A 26 -2.79 2.89 5.56
CA LEU A 26 -3.42 3.53 6.72
C LEU A 26 -4.61 4.42 6.32
N ASN A 27 -4.41 5.34 5.38
CA ASN A 27 -5.46 6.22 4.84
C ASN A 27 -6.02 5.73 3.48
N CYS A 28 -5.90 4.44 3.18
CA CYS A 28 -6.42 3.91 1.92
C CYS A 28 -7.88 3.49 2.09
N LYS A 29 -8.76 3.92 1.18
CA LYS A 29 -10.15 3.48 1.18
C LYS A 29 -10.32 1.97 1.00
N PHE A 30 -9.30 1.28 0.49
CA PHE A 30 -9.29 -0.16 0.26
C PHE A 30 -8.73 -0.95 1.45
N TRP A 31 -8.37 -0.30 2.54
CA TRP A 31 -7.88 -0.96 3.75
C TRP A 31 -9.04 -1.27 4.69
N ASP A 32 -9.38 -2.55 4.82
CA ASP A 32 -10.57 -3.01 5.53
C ASP A 32 -10.35 -3.14 7.05
N ALA A 33 -9.83 -2.08 7.68
CA ALA A 33 -9.76 -1.96 9.12
C ALA A 33 -11.05 -1.33 9.65
N GLU A 34 -11.64 -1.92 10.70
CA GLU A 34 -12.84 -1.40 11.34
C GLU A 34 -12.55 -0.05 12.05
N GLY A 35 -13.48 0.89 11.93
CA GLY A 35 -13.48 2.17 12.67
C GLY A 35 -12.76 3.34 11.98
N THR A 36 -12.61 4.42 12.74
CA THR A 36 -11.93 5.65 12.30
C THR A 36 -10.43 5.44 12.24
N THR A 37 -9.83 5.72 11.08
CA THR A 37 -8.39 5.60 10.86
C THR A 37 -7.63 6.61 11.73
N THR A 38 -6.76 6.10 12.62
CA THR A 38 -5.84 6.90 13.45
C THR A 38 -4.40 6.43 13.29
N LEU A 39 -3.41 7.29 13.58
CA LEU A 39 -1.98 6.98 13.44
C LEU A 39 -1.54 5.76 14.26
N SER A 40 -2.21 5.50 15.39
CA SER A 40 -1.98 4.33 16.25
C SER A 40 -2.19 3.00 15.52
N GLN A 41 -2.92 2.99 14.40
CA GLN A 41 -3.20 1.79 13.62
C GLN A 41 -2.15 1.50 12.54
N LYS A 42 -1.05 2.26 12.46
CA LYS A 42 0.01 2.05 11.45
C LYS A 42 0.53 0.61 11.41
N GLU A 43 0.62 -0.06 12.56
CA GLU A 43 1.12 -1.44 12.69
C GLU A 43 -0.01 -2.50 12.60
N GLN A 44 -1.27 -2.06 12.58
CA GLN A 44 -2.40 -2.98 12.39
C GLN A 44 -2.40 -3.52 10.97
N VAL A 45 -2.82 -4.77 10.85
CA VAL A 45 -3.01 -5.45 9.58
C VAL A 45 -4.48 -5.56 9.26
N ALA A 46 -4.84 -5.36 7.99
CA ALA A 46 -6.17 -5.64 7.49
C ALA A 46 -6.10 -6.13 6.04
N VAL A 47 -7.23 -6.59 5.51
CA VAL A 47 -7.32 -7.09 4.14
C VAL A 47 -7.42 -5.91 3.17
N CYS A 48 -6.70 -6.00 2.05
CA CYS A 48 -6.88 -5.09 0.92
C CYS A 48 -8.09 -5.53 0.08
N ILE A 49 -9.13 -4.70 0.05
CA ILE A 49 -10.37 -4.95 -0.70
C ILE A 49 -10.37 -4.33 -2.11
N PHE A 50 -9.19 -3.98 -2.65
CA PHE A 50 -9.10 -3.50 -4.03
C PHE A 50 -9.61 -4.59 -5.00
N PRO A 51 -10.54 -4.28 -5.92
CA PRO A 51 -11.25 -5.32 -6.68
C PRO A 51 -10.36 -6.34 -7.41
N ALA A 52 -9.24 -5.88 -8.00
CA ALA A 52 -8.31 -6.76 -8.70
C ALA A 52 -7.45 -7.63 -7.75
N LEU A 53 -7.30 -7.21 -6.49
CA LEU A 53 -6.52 -7.92 -5.47
C LEU A 53 -7.39 -8.73 -4.50
N LYS A 54 -8.70 -8.52 -4.52
CA LYS A 54 -9.68 -9.24 -3.68
C LYS A 54 -9.55 -10.78 -3.75
N PRO A 55 -9.31 -11.42 -4.91
CA PRO A 55 -9.13 -12.87 -4.99
C PRO A 55 -7.92 -13.40 -4.21
N PHE A 56 -6.92 -12.56 -3.97
CA PHE A 56 -5.68 -12.93 -3.28
C PHE A 56 -5.75 -12.72 -1.76
N ALA A 57 -6.83 -12.09 -1.26
CA ALA A 57 -7.02 -11.76 0.16
C ALA A 57 -5.76 -11.16 0.80
N LEU A 58 -5.13 -10.20 0.11
CA LEU A 58 -3.85 -9.63 0.50
C LEU A 58 -3.96 -8.96 1.87
N ILE A 59 -3.18 -9.43 2.85
CA ILE A 59 -3.08 -8.83 4.18
C ILE A 59 -1.99 -7.75 4.14
N VAL A 60 -2.34 -6.52 4.49
CA VAL A 60 -1.45 -5.35 4.45
C VAL A 60 -1.47 -4.60 5.77
N SER A 61 -0.32 -4.09 6.19
CA SER A 61 -0.21 -3.19 7.34
C SER A 61 -0.60 -1.76 6.96
N GLY A 62 -0.95 -0.91 7.93
CA GLY A 62 -1.13 0.52 7.71
C GLY A 62 0.10 1.21 7.09
N THR A 63 1.30 0.70 7.35
CA THR A 63 2.57 1.17 6.76
C THR A 63 2.87 0.66 5.35
N SER A 64 2.11 -0.32 4.85
CA SER A 64 2.27 -0.81 3.47
C SER A 64 1.83 0.26 2.47
N ALA A 65 2.43 0.31 1.28
CA ALA A 65 2.10 1.32 0.26
C ALA A 65 1.91 0.69 -1.12
N CYS A 66 1.08 1.32 -1.96
CA CYS A 66 0.89 0.90 -3.35
C CYS A 66 0.49 2.07 -4.24
N ASN A 67 0.62 1.89 -5.56
CA ASN A 67 0.24 2.87 -6.59
C ASN A 67 -1.26 2.83 -6.96
N LYS A 68 -2.06 2.01 -6.28
CA LYS A 68 -3.53 1.98 -6.39
C LYS A 68 -4.21 2.66 -5.21
N TRP A 69 -3.43 3.40 -4.42
CA TRP A 69 -3.92 4.12 -3.27
C TRP A 69 -5.00 5.14 -3.65
N LYS A 70 -6.00 5.26 -2.79
CA LYS A 70 -7.01 6.32 -2.85
C LYS A 70 -7.38 6.73 -1.44
N GLU A 71 -7.43 8.02 -1.20
CA GLU A 71 -7.77 8.60 0.10
C GLU A 71 -9.16 8.18 0.58
N ARG A 72 -9.30 7.92 1.89
CA ARG A 72 -10.58 7.71 2.58
C ARG A 72 -11.11 9.07 3.09
N GLU A 73 -12.43 9.27 3.03
CA GLU A 73 -13.06 10.58 3.30
C GLU A 73 -13.05 10.99 4.78
N SER A 74 -12.91 10.05 5.72
CA SER A 74 -12.95 10.30 7.16
C SER A 74 -11.70 9.78 7.85
N VAL A 75 -10.62 10.55 7.81
CA VAL A 75 -9.32 10.18 8.39
C VAL A 75 -8.76 11.33 9.22
N ASP A 76 -8.14 10.94 10.33
CA ASP A 76 -7.43 11.85 11.22
C ASP A 76 -6.30 12.62 10.46
N PRO A 77 -6.11 13.93 10.72
CA PRO A 77 -5.09 14.74 10.03
C PRO A 77 -3.67 14.16 10.10
N ASP A 78 -3.29 13.51 11.20
CA ASP A 78 -1.95 12.95 11.37
C ASP A 78 -1.78 11.68 10.53
N ALA A 79 -2.81 10.85 10.45
CA ALA A 79 -2.83 9.67 9.58
C ALA A 79 -2.81 10.06 8.08
N LYS A 80 -3.45 11.19 7.73
CA LYS A 80 -3.38 11.77 6.39
C LYS A 80 -1.98 12.24 6.04
N ALA A 81 -1.31 12.96 6.94
CA ALA A 81 0.07 13.40 6.75
C ALA A 81 1.03 12.22 6.59
N PHE A 82 0.89 11.18 7.42
CA PHE A 82 1.70 9.96 7.35
C PHE A 82 1.55 9.25 6.00
N SER A 83 0.32 9.11 5.51
CA SER A 83 0.06 8.32 4.30
C SER A 83 0.58 8.96 3.01
N LYS A 84 0.78 10.28 3.02
CA LYS A 84 1.37 11.05 1.92
C LYS A 84 2.90 11.09 1.94
N GLN A 85 3.56 10.65 3.02
CA GLN A 85 5.03 10.56 3.04
C GLN A 85 5.57 9.57 2.01
N GLY A 86 4.75 8.63 1.54
CA GLY A 86 5.08 7.69 0.48
C GLY A 86 5.00 8.25 -0.94
N GLU A 87 4.37 9.42 -1.16
CA GLU A 87 4.12 10.00 -2.50
C GLU A 87 5.34 10.73 -3.10
N LYS A 88 6.57 10.36 -2.73
CA LYS A 88 7.80 11.04 -3.18
C LYS A 88 8.38 10.48 -4.47
#